data_AF-A0A7S3LPR0-F1
#
_entry.id   AF-A0A7S3LPR0-F1
#
_cell.length_a   1.000
_cell.length_b   1.000
_cell.length_c   1.000
_cell.angle_alpha   90.00
_cell.angle_beta   90.00
_cell.angle_gamma   90.00
#
_symmetry.space_group_name_H-M   'P 1'
#
loop_
_entity.id
_entity.type
_entity.pdbx_description
1 polymer ?
#
loop_
_entity_poly.entity_id
_entity_poly.type
_entity_poly.pdbx_seq_one_letter_code
_entity_poly.pdbx_strand_id
1 'polypeptide(L)'
;MNSNLMTSPDYLCKRYNKACRSILVCLSLLLYVFTKVSVTLYAGQLIMSELSNFNGLLSILILVVGTAVYTVMGGLGAVVYTEALQTIVLIVGGFVVLGFALKNTGNIDELRNYFKDQNNRQYFHLFRPIDDHDYPWTGFVFGFYSVAPWYWGIDQVIVQRAMAAKDILHGQYGTVVAAFLK
;
A
#
# COMPACT_ATOMS: atom_id res chain seq x y z
N MET A 1 15.55 2.91 20.80
CA MET A 1 14.30 3.67 20.96
C MET A 1 14.40 4.55 22.20
N ASN A 2 15.32 5.52 22.21
CA ASN A 2 15.59 6.37 23.39
C ASN A 2 14.79 7.69 23.41
N SER A 3 13.97 7.93 22.40
CA SER A 3 13.01 9.03 22.35
C SER A 3 11.62 8.42 22.53
N ASN A 4 11.01 8.63 23.70
CA ASN A 4 9.64 8.24 24.03
C ASN A 4 8.65 9.01 23.10
N LEU A 5 8.54 8.54 21.86
CA LEU A 5 7.80 9.14 20.75
C LEU A 5 6.89 8.05 20.21
N MET A 6 5.59 8.28 20.29
CA MET A 6 4.58 7.31 19.85
C MET A 6 3.99 7.65 18.47
N THR A 7 4.21 8.87 17.95
CA THR A 7 3.65 9.33 16.67
C THR A 7 4.62 10.22 15.90
N SER A 8 4.56 10.18 14.55
CA SER A 8 5.33 11.07 13.68
C SER A 8 5.04 12.56 13.95
N PRO A 9 3.79 12.99 14.19
CA PRO A 9 3.50 14.39 14.52
C PRO A 9 4.05 14.82 15.89
N ASP A 10 4.16 13.93 16.88
CA ASP A 10 4.77 14.28 18.17
C ASP A 10 6.28 14.53 18.04
N TYR A 11 6.96 13.80 17.16
CA TYR A 11 8.35 14.12 16.81
C TYR A 11 8.48 15.54 16.26
N LEU A 12 7.62 15.90 15.30
CA LEU A 12 7.62 17.24 14.70
C LEU A 12 7.27 18.34 15.70
N CYS A 13 6.40 18.04 16.68
CA CYS A 13 6.09 18.97 17.76
C CYS A 13 7.30 19.22 18.68
N LYS A 14 8.08 18.18 19.01
CA LYS A 14 9.29 18.34 19.83
C LYS A 14 10.39 19.07 19.08
N ARG A 15 10.48 18.93 17.75
CA ARG A 15 11.52 19.54 16.92
C ARG A 15 11.23 21.01 16.56
N TYR A 16 9.97 21.35 16.32
CA TYR A 16 9.53 22.67 15.83
C TYR A 16 8.62 23.37 16.85
N ASN A 17 7.30 23.23 16.72
CA ASN A 17 6.33 23.82 17.64
C ASN A 17 4.97 23.08 17.57
N LYS A 18 4.05 23.45 18.48
CA LYS A 18 2.70 22.86 18.56
C LYS A 18 1.80 23.22 17.37
N ALA A 19 1.98 24.40 16.78
CA ALA A 19 1.16 24.87 15.65
C ALA A 19 1.41 24.04 14.38
N CYS A 20 2.67 23.77 14.06
CA CYS A 20 3.07 22.90 12.95
C CYS A 20 2.50 21.49 13.11
N ARG A 21 2.50 20.93 14.34
CA ARG A 21 1.86 19.64 14.61
C ARG A 21 0.38 19.66 14.24
N SER A 22 -0.38 20.64 14.74
CA SER A 22 -1.83 20.68 14.52
C SER A 22 -2.19 20.83 13.04
N ILE A 23 -1.46 21.68 12.31
CA ILE A 23 -1.67 21.86 10.86
C ILE A 23 -1.39 20.55 10.11
N LEU A 24 -0.26 19.90 10.39
CA LEU A 24 0.13 18.66 9.72
C LEU A 24 -0.82 17.50 10.06
N VAL A 25 -1.24 17.36 11.32
CA VAL A 25 -2.22 16.34 11.72
C VAL A 25 -3.54 16.56 11.00
N CYS A 26 -4.08 17.79 11.01
CA CYS A 26 -5.34 18.11 10.35
C CYS A 26 -5.28 17.83 8.84
N LEU A 27 -4.23 18.33 8.18
CA LEU A 27 -4.01 18.12 6.75
C LEU A 27 -3.84 16.62 6.42
N SER A 28 -3.02 15.91 7.17
CA SER A 28 -2.74 14.48 6.92
C SER A 28 -3.98 13.62 7.10
N LEU A 29 -4.80 13.85 8.14
CA LEU A 29 -6.06 13.13 8.36
C LEU A 29 -7.05 13.39 7.23
N LEU A 30 -7.19 14.66 6.82
CA LEU A 30 -8.04 15.04 5.71
C LEU A 30 -7.61 14.32 4.42
N LEU A 31 -6.33 14.41 4.07
CA LEU A 31 -5.79 13.73 2.89
C LEU A 31 -5.98 12.22 2.99
N TYR A 32 -5.80 11.61 4.17
CA TYR A 32 -5.94 10.17 4.36
C TYR A 32 -7.36 9.67 4.08
N VAL A 33 -8.38 10.42 4.52
CA VAL A 33 -9.79 10.09 4.27
C VAL A 33 -10.10 10.16 2.77
N PHE A 34 -9.74 11.25 2.11
CA PHE A 34 -10.09 11.46 0.70
C PHE A 34 -9.28 10.63 -0.29
N THR A 35 -8.04 10.28 0.06
CA THR A 35 -7.17 9.51 -0.85
C THR A 35 -7.21 8.03 -0.52
N LYS A 36 -6.68 7.63 0.64
CA LYS A 36 -6.50 6.21 0.97
C LYS A 36 -7.81 5.50 1.30
N VAL A 37 -8.65 6.08 2.16
CA VAL A 37 -9.91 5.41 2.56
C VAL A 37 -10.87 5.33 1.37
N SER A 38 -11.07 6.43 0.65
CA SER A 38 -11.95 6.44 -0.53
C SER A 38 -11.52 5.45 -1.62
N VAL A 39 -10.23 5.40 -1.97
CA VAL A 39 -9.73 4.44 -2.99
C VAL A 39 -9.90 3.00 -2.51
N THR A 40 -9.63 2.72 -1.22
CA THR A 40 -9.77 1.37 -0.67
C THR A 40 -11.22 0.91 -0.66
N LEU A 41 -12.16 1.77 -0.27
CA LEU A 41 -13.59 1.47 -0.29
C LEU A 41 -14.10 1.27 -1.71
N TYR A 42 -13.65 2.07 -2.66
CA TYR A 42 -14.01 1.92 -4.08
C TYR A 42 -13.51 0.59 -4.65
N ALA A 43 -12.24 0.23 -4.42
CA ALA A 43 -11.71 -1.05 -4.85
C ALA A 43 -12.44 -2.23 -4.20
N GLY A 44 -12.74 -2.14 -2.90
CA GLY A 44 -13.51 -3.15 -2.19
C GLY A 44 -14.94 -3.29 -2.73
N GLN A 45 -15.61 -2.17 -3.02
CA GLN A 45 -16.93 -2.17 -3.65
C GLN A 45 -16.89 -2.90 -4.99
N LEU A 46 -15.94 -2.57 -5.86
CA LEU A 46 -15.81 -3.15 -7.20
C LEU A 46 -15.70 -4.68 -7.12
N ILE A 47 -14.80 -5.18 -6.27
CA ILE A 47 -14.59 -6.62 -6.09
C ILE A 47 -15.87 -7.30 -5.57
N MET A 48 -16.53 -6.70 -4.58
CA MET A 48 -17.72 -7.30 -3.97
C MET A 48 -18.92 -7.30 -4.93
N SER A 49 -19.08 -6.26 -5.75
CA SER A 49 -20.13 -6.22 -6.77
C SER A 49 -19.93 -7.27 -7.86
N GLU A 50 -18.69 -7.52 -8.27
CA GLU A 50 -18.36 -8.54 -9.28
C GLU A 50 -18.56 -9.97 -8.75
N LEU A 51 -18.25 -10.21 -7.47
CA LEU A 51 -18.35 -11.55 -6.89
C LEU A 51 -19.77 -11.91 -6.41
N SER A 52 -20.51 -10.95 -5.86
CA SER A 52 -21.77 -11.21 -5.13
C SER A 52 -23.01 -10.57 -5.76
N ASN A 53 -22.90 -9.87 -6.90
CA ASN A 53 -24.00 -9.13 -7.54
C ASN A 53 -24.74 -8.15 -6.62
N PHE A 54 -24.12 -7.71 -5.52
CA PHE A 54 -24.73 -6.77 -4.60
C PHE A 54 -24.73 -5.35 -5.15
N ASN A 55 -25.72 -4.55 -4.73
CA ASN A 55 -25.71 -3.11 -4.99
C ASN A 55 -24.43 -2.49 -4.40
N GLY A 56 -23.80 -1.58 -5.14
CA GLY A 56 -22.55 -0.94 -4.74
C GLY A 56 -22.59 -0.31 -3.35
N LEU A 57 -23.71 0.32 -2.99
CA LEU A 57 -23.87 0.95 -1.66
C LEU A 57 -23.91 -0.10 -0.54
N LEU A 58 -24.58 -1.23 -0.78
CA LEU A 58 -24.66 -2.34 0.18
C LEU A 58 -23.28 -3.01 0.37
N SER A 59 -22.49 -3.10 -0.69
CA SER A 59 -21.12 -3.61 -0.64
C SER A 59 -20.22 -2.74 0.24
N ILE A 60 -20.26 -1.41 0.08
CA ILE A 60 -19.50 -0.48 0.94
C ILE A 60 -19.93 -0.63 2.40
N LEU A 61 -21.24 -0.69 2.66
CA LEU A 61 -21.77 -0.76 4.02
C LEU A 61 -21.30 -2.03 4.73
N ILE A 62 -21.36 -3.19 4.06
CA ILE A 62 -20.86 -4.46 4.60
C ILE A 62 -19.36 -4.37 4.90
N LEU A 63 -18.56 -3.82 3.98
CA LEU A 63 -17.11 -3.67 4.17
C LEU A 63 -16.79 -2.75 5.36
N VAL A 64 -17.42 -1.58 5.46
CA VAL A 64 -17.18 -0.62 6.54
C VAL A 64 -17.61 -1.19 7.88
N VAL A 65 -18.79 -1.80 7.97
CA VAL A 65 -19.27 -2.38 9.22
C VAL A 65 -18.42 -3.57 9.64
N GLY A 66 -18.10 -4.48 8.72
CA GLY A 66 -17.25 -5.63 9.00
C GLY A 66 -15.87 -5.21 9.49
N THR A 67 -15.25 -4.24 8.82
CA THR A 67 -13.93 -3.71 9.21
C THR A 67 -13.96 -2.97 10.54
N ALA A 68 -14.99 -2.16 10.79
CA ALA A 68 -15.16 -1.46 12.05
C ALA A 68 -15.33 -2.44 13.23
N VAL A 69 -16.15 -3.49 13.07
CA VAL A 69 -16.41 -4.46 14.15
C VAL A 69 -15.13 -5.16 14.59
N TYR A 70 -14.37 -5.76 13.66
CA TYR A 70 -13.16 -6.48 14.07
C TYR A 70 -12.06 -5.53 14.56
N THR A 71 -11.99 -4.30 14.03
CA THR A 71 -11.01 -3.30 14.47
C THR A 71 -11.29 -2.82 15.89
N VAL A 72 -12.56 -2.53 16.21
CA VAL A 72 -12.97 -2.08 17.55
C VAL A 72 -12.80 -3.19 18.58
N MET A 73 -13.13 -4.44 18.24
CA MET A 73 -13.00 -5.56 19.17
C MET A 73 -11.54 -5.95 19.44
N GLY A 74 -10.67 -5.88 18.43
CA GLY A 74 -9.32 -6.41 18.53
C GLY A 74 -8.20 -5.37 18.75
N GLY A 75 -8.48 -4.09 18.51
CA GLY A 75 -7.48 -3.02 18.58
C GLY A 75 -6.33 -3.19 17.59
N LEU A 76 -5.26 -2.41 17.76
CA LEU A 76 -4.13 -2.39 16.83
C LEU A 76 -3.44 -3.75 16.69
N GLY A 77 -3.35 -4.53 17.77
CA GLY A 77 -2.71 -5.84 17.77
C GLY A 77 -3.42 -6.83 16.83
N ALA A 78 -4.76 -6.94 16.96
CA ALA A 78 -5.54 -7.83 16.10
C ALA A 78 -5.42 -7.43 14.62
N VAL A 79 -5.47 -6.12 14.32
CA VAL A 79 -5.31 -5.62 12.95
C VAL A 79 -3.98 -6.08 12.35
N VAL A 80 -2.88 -5.92 13.08
CA VAL A 80 -1.54 -6.35 12.62
C VAL A 80 -1.48 -7.87 12.38
N TYR A 81 -2.07 -8.68 13.27
CA TYR A 81 -2.12 -10.13 13.06
C TYR A 81 -2.96 -10.52 11.84
N THR A 82 -4.12 -9.90 11.65
CA THR A 82 -4.97 -10.17 10.47
C THR A 82 -4.29 -9.77 9.16
N GLU A 83 -3.54 -8.67 9.15
CA GLU A 83 -2.78 -8.24 7.98
C GLU A 83 -1.59 -9.15 7.68
N ALA A 84 -0.92 -9.68 8.72
CA ALA A 84 0.16 -10.64 8.54
C ALA A 84 -0.36 -11.91 7.84
N LEU A 85 -1.52 -12.42 8.27
CA LEU A 85 -2.19 -13.55 7.60
C LEU A 85 -2.60 -13.17 6.17
N GLN A 86 -3.22 -12.00 5.98
CA GLN A 86 -3.64 -11.53 4.66
C GLN A 86 -2.45 -11.42 3.68
N THR A 87 -1.28 -11.00 4.15
CA THR A 87 -0.07 -10.91 3.33
C THR A 87 0.32 -12.28 2.78
N ILE A 88 0.26 -13.34 3.59
CA ILE A 88 0.51 -14.72 3.14
C ILE A 88 -0.50 -15.13 2.07
N VAL A 89 -1.79 -14.86 2.30
CA VAL A 89 -2.86 -15.17 1.35
C VAL A 89 -2.66 -14.45 0.01
N LEU A 90 -2.27 -13.16 0.04
CA LEU A 90 -2.02 -12.37 -1.17
C LEU A 90 -0.78 -12.87 -1.94
N ILE A 91 0.30 -13.25 -1.25
CA ILE A 91 1.49 -13.80 -1.90
C ILE A 91 1.15 -15.11 -2.60
N VAL A 92 0.47 -16.04 -1.90
CA VAL A 92 0.05 -17.33 -2.49
C VAL A 92 -0.92 -17.09 -3.65
N GLY A 93 -1.91 -16.22 -3.48
CA GLY A 93 -2.86 -15.84 -4.53
C GLY A 93 -2.17 -15.26 -5.76
N GLY A 94 -1.15 -14.42 -5.58
CA GLY A 94 -0.33 -13.87 -6.65
C GLY A 94 0.36 -14.96 -7.48
N PHE A 95 0.99 -15.95 -6.83
CA PHE A 95 1.60 -17.08 -7.52
C PHE A 95 0.59 -17.97 -8.25
N VAL A 96 -0.59 -18.19 -7.66
CA VAL A 96 -1.67 -18.96 -8.31
C VAL A 96 -2.14 -18.25 -9.57
N VAL A 97 -2.43 -16.95 -9.50
CA VAL A 97 -2.85 -16.14 -10.67
C VAL A 97 -1.76 -16.11 -11.73
N LEU A 98 -0.49 -15.95 -11.34
CA LEU A 98 0.65 -16.01 -12.26
C LEU A 98 0.72 -17.37 -12.99
N GLY A 99 0.54 -18.48 -12.28
CA GLY A 99 0.54 -19.82 -12.87
C GLY A 99 -0.59 -20.02 -13.89
N PHE A 100 -1.81 -19.57 -13.57
CA PHE A 100 -2.92 -19.59 -14.52
C PHE A 100 -2.70 -18.68 -15.72
N ALA A 101 -2.17 -17.48 -15.50
CA ALA A 101 -1.85 -16.55 -16.56
C ALA A 101 -0.85 -17.16 -17.54
N LEU A 102 0.28 -17.70 -17.05
CA LEU A 102 1.32 -18.31 -17.89
C LEU A 102 0.82 -19.55 -18.64
N LYS A 103 -0.04 -20.35 -18.03
CA LYS A 103 -0.66 -21.51 -18.68
C LYS A 103 -1.57 -21.10 -19.84
N ASN A 104 -2.33 -20.02 -19.68
CA ASN A 104 -3.25 -19.53 -20.71
C ASN A 104 -2.54 -18.72 -21.81
N THR A 105 -1.40 -18.08 -21.51
CA THR A 105 -0.64 -17.29 -22.47
C THR A 105 0.48 -18.05 -23.18
N GLY A 106 0.70 -19.32 -22.84
CA GLY A 106 1.67 -20.18 -23.54
C GLY A 106 3.14 -19.86 -23.26
N ASN A 107 3.46 -19.33 -22.07
CA ASN A 107 4.79 -18.88 -21.58
C ASN A 107 5.10 -17.38 -21.77
N ILE A 108 6.14 -16.92 -21.07
CA ILE A 108 6.62 -15.52 -21.09
C ILE A 108 7.11 -15.10 -22.49
N ASP A 109 7.73 -16.02 -23.23
CA ASP A 109 8.22 -15.73 -24.58
C ASP A 109 7.10 -15.50 -25.59
N GLU A 110 6.03 -16.31 -25.52
CA GLU A 110 4.83 -16.11 -26.34
C GLU A 110 4.13 -14.81 -25.96
N LEU A 111 4.01 -14.51 -24.66
CA LEU A 111 3.50 -13.23 -24.18
C LEU A 111 4.32 -12.04 -24.71
N ARG A 112 5.65 -12.16 -24.70
CA ARG A 112 6.55 -11.12 -25.21
C ARG A 112 6.38 -10.91 -26.71
N ASN A 113 6.21 -11.98 -27.47
CA ASN A 113 5.99 -11.89 -28.92
C ASN A 113 4.61 -11.28 -29.23
N TYR A 114 3.56 -11.68 -28.50
CA TYR A 114 2.23 -11.09 -28.60
C TYR A 114 2.25 -9.55 -28.40
N PHE A 115 2.92 -9.08 -27.35
CA PHE A 115 3.05 -7.64 -27.10
C PHE A 115 3.97 -6.92 -28.11
N LYS A 116 4.94 -7.62 -28.72
CA LYS A 116 5.73 -7.06 -29.83
C LYS A 116 4.88 -6.86 -31.07
N ASP A 117 4.01 -7.81 -31.39
CA ASP A 117 3.16 -7.78 -32.58
C ASP A 117 2.09 -6.69 -32.49
N GLN A 118 1.60 -6.40 -31.28
CA GLN A 118 0.69 -5.28 -31.02
C GLN A 118 1.37 -3.91 -30.89
N ASN A 119 2.67 -3.81 -31.19
CA ASN A 119 3.47 -2.61 -30.97
C ASN A 119 3.46 -2.11 -29.50
N ASN A 120 3.10 -2.98 -28.55
CA ASN A 120 2.99 -2.70 -27.12
C ASN A 120 4.20 -3.24 -26.35
N ARG A 121 5.41 -3.04 -26.90
CA ARG A 121 6.68 -3.47 -26.29
C ARG A 121 6.92 -2.85 -24.91
N GLN A 122 6.24 -1.73 -24.66
CA GLN A 122 6.27 -0.97 -23.44
C GLN A 122 6.19 -1.84 -22.17
N TYR A 123 5.31 -2.85 -22.12
CA TYR A 123 5.10 -3.69 -20.92
C TYR A 123 6.34 -4.50 -20.47
N PHE A 124 7.36 -4.66 -21.31
CA PHE A 124 8.64 -5.30 -20.97
C PHE A 124 9.80 -4.32 -20.78
N HIS A 125 9.54 -3.00 -20.83
CA HIS A 125 10.54 -1.96 -20.62
C HIS A 125 10.31 -1.27 -19.28
N LEU A 126 11.31 -1.35 -18.39
CA LEU A 126 11.28 -0.71 -17.07
C LEU A 126 11.36 0.82 -17.18
N PHE A 127 12.25 1.33 -18.03
CA PHE A 127 12.34 2.76 -18.31
C PHE A 127 11.58 3.08 -19.60
N ARG A 128 10.51 3.86 -19.44
CA ARG A 128 9.72 4.34 -20.55
C ARG A 128 10.32 5.61 -21.16
N PRO A 129 10.06 5.89 -22.44
CA PRO A 129 10.44 7.15 -23.08
C PRO A 129 9.95 8.38 -22.31
N ILE A 130 10.61 9.52 -22.50
CA ILE A 130 10.25 10.77 -21.81
C ILE A 130 8.91 11.35 -22.28
N ASP A 131 8.49 10.99 -23.49
CA ASP A 131 7.23 11.34 -24.15
C ASP A 131 6.08 10.39 -23.79
N ASP A 132 6.31 9.35 -22.98
CA ASP A 132 5.24 8.54 -22.41
C ASP A 132 4.39 9.44 -21.49
N HIS A 133 3.10 9.59 -21.82
CA HIS A 133 2.18 10.47 -21.11
C HIS A 133 1.92 10.02 -19.68
N ASP A 134 1.96 8.70 -19.43
CA ASP A 134 1.51 8.13 -18.16
C ASP A 134 2.69 7.77 -17.25
N TYR A 135 3.78 7.23 -17.80
CA TYR A 135 4.88 6.66 -17.01
C TYR A 135 6.29 7.06 -17.48
N PRO A 136 6.59 8.34 -17.75
CA PRO A 136 7.91 8.74 -18.24
C PRO A 136 9.01 8.38 -17.23
N TRP A 137 10.19 7.95 -17.71
CA TRP A 137 11.28 7.52 -16.81
C TRP A 137 11.69 8.60 -15.80
N THR A 138 11.60 9.87 -16.17
CA THR A 138 11.90 11.01 -15.30
C THR A 138 10.93 11.07 -14.11
N GLY A 139 9.63 10.90 -14.37
CA GLY A 139 8.60 10.80 -13.34
C GLY A 139 8.82 9.60 -12.43
N PHE A 140 9.20 8.46 -13.00
CA PHE A 140 9.53 7.26 -12.23
C PHE A 140 10.74 7.51 -11.30
N VAL A 141 11.89 7.97 -11.81
CA VAL A 141 13.11 8.12 -11.02
C VAL A 141 12.98 9.24 -9.98
N PHE A 142 12.61 10.44 -10.40
CA PHE A 142 12.58 11.61 -9.51
C PHE A 142 11.34 11.62 -8.61
N GLY A 143 10.19 11.18 -9.14
CA GLY A 143 8.96 11.06 -8.36
C GLY A 143 9.10 10.01 -7.26
N PHE A 144 9.61 8.81 -7.59
CA PHE A 144 9.80 7.77 -6.57
C PHE A 144 10.82 8.19 -5.51
N TYR A 145 11.95 8.80 -5.92
CA TYR A 145 12.97 9.26 -4.98
C TYR A 145 12.43 10.33 -4.01
N SER A 146 11.53 11.20 -4.47
CA SER A 146 10.90 12.21 -3.61
C SER A 146 9.82 11.62 -2.70
N VAL A 147 8.99 10.71 -3.19
CA VAL A 147 7.83 10.19 -2.45
C VAL A 147 8.24 9.11 -1.44
N ALA A 148 9.25 8.30 -1.76
CA ALA A 148 9.65 7.18 -0.92
C ALA A 148 10.08 7.59 0.51
N PRO A 149 10.93 8.62 0.73
CA PRO A 149 11.29 9.04 2.08
C PRO A 149 10.09 9.52 2.90
N TRP A 150 9.13 10.21 2.26
CA TRP A 150 7.90 10.62 2.93
C TRP A 150 7.04 9.43 3.32
N TYR A 151 6.81 8.51 2.37
CA TYR A 151 5.97 7.33 2.58
C TYR A 151 6.57 6.41 3.65
N TRP A 152 7.86 6.09 3.60
CA TRP A 152 8.47 5.16 4.55
C TRP A 152 8.91 5.80 5.87
N GLY A 153 9.28 7.09 5.85
CA GLY A 153 9.86 7.77 6.99
C GLY A 153 8.89 8.58 7.83
N ILE A 154 7.74 8.99 7.29
CA ILE A 154 6.80 9.92 7.94
C ILE A 154 5.38 9.36 8.04
N ASP A 155 4.96 8.50 7.11
CA ASP A 155 3.61 7.92 7.13
C ASP A 155 3.32 7.21 8.45
N GLN A 156 2.33 7.73 9.15
CA GLN A 156 2.02 7.33 10.51
C GLN A 156 1.73 5.82 10.62
N VAL A 157 1.07 5.20 9.63
CA VAL A 157 0.72 3.79 9.71
C VAL A 157 1.96 2.90 9.68
N ILE A 158 2.95 3.27 8.87
CA ILE A 158 4.20 2.53 8.71
C ILE A 158 5.11 2.77 9.91
N VAL A 159 5.33 4.03 10.27
CA VAL A 159 6.19 4.41 11.41
C VAL A 159 5.64 3.81 12.71
N GLN A 160 4.33 3.81 12.92
CA GLN A 160 3.71 3.24 14.12
C GLN A 160 3.93 1.73 14.23
N ARG A 161 3.91 0.98 13.12
CA ARG A 161 4.22 -0.46 13.12
C ARG A 161 5.69 -0.72 13.41
N ALA A 162 6.59 0.07 12.81
CA ALA A 162 8.02 -0.03 13.11
C ALA A 162 8.33 0.29 14.58
N MET A 163 7.64 1.28 15.17
CA MET A 163 7.76 1.63 16.59
C MET A 163 7.08 0.63 17.53
N ALA A 164 6.14 -0.18 17.04
CA ALA A 164 5.52 -1.26 17.81
C ALA A 164 6.40 -2.52 17.89
N ALA A 165 7.56 -2.54 17.22
CA ALA A 165 8.51 -3.63 17.32
C ALA A 165 9.05 -3.78 18.75
N LYS A 166 9.33 -5.03 19.16
CA LYS A 166 9.82 -5.37 20.49
C LYS A 166 11.13 -4.66 20.85
N ASP A 167 12.02 -4.56 19.87
CA ASP A 167 13.31 -3.87 19.96
C ASP A 167 13.78 -3.45 18.56
N ILE A 168 14.88 -2.69 18.53
CA ILE A 168 15.44 -2.12 17.31
C ILE A 168 15.85 -3.22 16.32
N LEU A 169 16.41 -4.33 16.78
CA LEU A 169 16.86 -5.42 15.91
C LEU A 169 15.64 -6.05 15.21
N HIS A 170 14.56 -6.32 15.94
CA HIS A 170 13.32 -6.82 15.33
C HIS A 170 12.71 -5.82 14.33
N GLY A 171 12.76 -4.52 14.63
CA GLY A 171 12.32 -3.48 13.69
C GLY A 171 13.16 -3.43 12.41
N GLN A 172 14.48 -3.58 12.52
CA GLN A 172 15.39 -3.63 11.37
C GLN A 172 15.16 -4.88 10.52
N TYR A 173 15.08 -6.06 11.13
CA TYR A 173 14.77 -7.30 10.42
C TYR A 173 13.42 -7.23 9.72
N GLY A 174 12.39 -6.69 10.39
CA GLY A 174 11.08 -6.47 9.78
C GLY A 174 11.14 -5.55 8.56
N THR A 175 11.97 -4.50 8.63
CA THR A 175 12.15 -3.56 7.51
C THR A 175 12.88 -4.20 6.33
N VAL A 176 13.91 -5.03 6.57
CA VAL A 176 14.63 -5.75 5.53
C VAL A 176 13.73 -6.77 4.82
N VAL A 177 12.91 -7.51 5.58
CA VAL A 177 11.93 -8.44 5.01
C VAL A 177 10.88 -7.68 4.19
N ALA A 178 10.37 -6.55 4.69
CA ALA A 178 9.44 -5.71 3.95
C ALA A 178 10.03 -5.16 2.65
N ALA A 179 11.33 -4.80 2.65
CA ALA A 179 12.03 -4.35 1.46
C ALA A 179 12.27 -5.47 0.44
N PHE A 180 12.50 -6.71 0.90
CA PHE A 180 12.69 -7.86 0.02
C PHE A 180 11.38 -8.31 -0.66
N LEU A 181 10.25 -8.23 0.05
CA LEU A 181 8.95 -8.70 -0.46
C LEU A 181 8.26 -7.72 -1.41
N LYS A 182 8.75 -6.47 -1.51
CA LYS A 182 8.11 -5.39 -2.26
C LYS A 182 8.74 -5.17 -3.62
#